data_AF-A0A2N1RER5-F1
#
_entry.id   AF-A0A2N1RER5-F1
#
_cell.length_a   1.000
_cell.length_b   1.000
_cell.length_c   1.000
_cell.angle_alpha   90.00
_cell.angle_beta   90.00
_cell.angle_gamma   90.00
#
_symmetry.space_group_name_H-M   'P 1'
#
loop_
_entity.id
_entity.type
_entity.pdbx_description
1 polymer ?
#
loop_
_entity_poly.entity_id
_entity_poly.type
_entity_poly.pdbx_seq_one_letter_code
_entity_poly.pdbx_strand_id
1 'polypeptide(L)'
;MTWLSMVAIVLLVAFVAIGCSKPAPVAQAPAAAPAAAAPAAPAAPVSDGSQDLKISYRLNTAAPDAENYFSFAGNIRYMVAEKDHADATTGASALGSTHLFNAYLYDVEGKATLSSGLRGLFLFGVTPYEQIVTDNLQASKAADGTITIQYTHRGTAYRITTDKSGKLLFPNGSFEMRNVGYIVGGGPQVISKDFSADGTAATVDYAKVWDSSVAGGKLVDDKSDKKTGNIVKNIAAADAQYFFDGALQAALDNGVLTINGALTAVHR
;
A
#
# COMPACT_ATOMS: atom_id res chain seq x y z
N MET A 1 -15.66 -46.92 56.95
CA MET A 1 -15.85 -47.23 58.38
C MET A 1 -14.52 -47.07 59.08
N THR A 2 -14.52 -46.25 60.13
CA THR A 2 -13.60 -46.22 61.28
C THR A 2 -12.09 -46.07 61.02
N TRP A 3 -11.53 -44.92 61.42
CA TRP A 3 -10.62 -44.89 62.58
C TRP A 3 -10.47 -43.48 63.16
N LEU A 4 -10.93 -43.35 64.42
CA LEU A 4 -10.70 -42.25 65.37
C LEU A 4 -9.48 -42.61 66.23
N SER A 5 -8.67 -41.63 66.61
CA SER A 5 -7.89 -41.57 67.87
C SER A 5 -7.37 -40.13 68.04
N MET A 6 -7.92 -39.33 68.98
CA MET A 6 -7.49 -39.12 70.39
C MET A 6 -6.16 -38.35 70.51
N VAL A 7 -6.13 -37.04 70.83
CA VAL A 7 -6.32 -36.33 72.13
C VAL A 7 -5.04 -36.29 73.01
N ALA A 8 -4.54 -35.06 73.29
CA ALA A 8 -3.98 -34.56 74.58
C ALA A 8 -3.27 -33.21 74.32
N ILE A 9 -3.89 -32.04 74.59
CA ILE A 9 -3.89 -31.28 75.86
C ILE A 9 -2.49 -31.07 76.46
N VAL A 10 -1.93 -29.85 76.30
CA VAL A 10 -1.31 -29.10 77.40
C VAL A 10 -1.62 -27.62 77.20
N LEU A 11 -2.41 -27.08 78.13
CA LEU A 11 -2.74 -25.67 78.28
C LEU A 11 -2.04 -25.25 79.56
N LEU A 12 -1.03 -24.37 79.48
CA LEU A 12 -0.48 -23.71 80.67
C LEU A 12 -0.55 -22.19 80.48
N VAL A 13 -1.27 -21.62 81.44
CA VAL A 13 -1.65 -20.24 81.63
C VAL A 13 -0.46 -19.42 82.13
N ALA A 14 -0.27 -18.20 81.61
CA ALA A 14 0.45 -17.15 82.31
C ALA A 14 -0.10 -15.75 81.95
N PHE A 15 -0.94 -15.26 82.86
CA PHE A 15 -0.93 -13.93 83.46
C PHE A 15 -0.99 -12.64 82.60
N VAL A 16 -2.14 -11.97 82.75
CA VAL A 16 -2.34 -10.57 83.22
C VAL A 16 -1.81 -9.42 82.33
N ALA A 17 -2.77 -8.64 81.80
CA ALA A 17 -2.90 -7.21 82.10
C ALA A 17 -4.25 -6.68 81.56
N ILE A 18 -5.19 -6.39 82.47
CA ILE A 18 -6.33 -5.51 82.19
C ILE A 18 -5.82 -4.09 82.42
N GLY A 19 -5.61 -3.35 81.33
CA GLY A 19 -5.26 -1.93 81.35
C GLY A 19 -6.19 -1.18 80.39
N CYS A 20 -6.90 -0.19 80.92
CA CYS A 20 -7.82 0.68 80.20
C CYS A 20 -7.16 1.31 78.96
N SER A 21 -7.70 1.05 77.77
CA SER A 21 -7.34 1.76 76.55
C SER A 21 -8.58 2.38 75.89
N LYS A 22 -8.46 3.70 75.70
CA LYS A 22 -9.29 4.65 74.99
C LYS A 22 -9.82 4.07 73.65
N PRO A 23 -11.07 4.34 73.23
CA PRO A 23 -11.56 3.90 71.94
C PRO A 23 -10.63 4.40 70.83
N ALA A 24 -10.17 3.47 69.99
CA ALA A 24 -9.26 3.74 68.90
C ALA A 24 -9.91 4.69 67.88
N PRO A 25 -9.16 5.65 67.31
CA PRO A 25 -9.65 6.44 66.20
C PRO A 25 -9.95 5.48 65.03
N VAL A 26 -11.13 5.64 64.44
CA VAL A 26 -11.55 4.88 63.26
C VAL A 26 -10.51 5.11 62.17
N ALA A 27 -9.82 4.06 61.74
CA ALA A 27 -8.84 4.16 60.67
C ALA A 27 -9.55 4.62 59.39
N GLN A 28 -9.21 5.83 58.95
CA GLN A 28 -9.66 6.37 57.68
C GLN A 28 -9.06 5.50 56.58
N ALA A 29 -9.91 4.90 55.74
CA ALA A 29 -9.47 4.07 54.62
C ALA A 29 -8.45 4.88 53.79
N PRO A 30 -7.31 4.29 53.40
CA PRO A 30 -6.32 4.98 52.59
C PRO A 30 -7.02 5.47 51.31
N ALA A 31 -6.89 6.78 51.05
CA ALA A 31 -7.38 7.37 49.82
C ALA A 31 -6.80 6.57 48.64
N ALA A 32 -7.68 6.15 47.73
CA ALA A 32 -7.26 5.47 46.52
C ALA A 32 -6.20 6.32 45.81
N ALA A 33 -5.03 5.72 45.58
CA ALA A 33 -3.98 6.37 44.80
C ALA A 33 -4.58 6.81 43.46
N PRO A 34 -4.28 8.02 42.96
CA PRO A 34 -4.74 8.44 41.66
C PRO A 34 -4.29 7.40 40.62
N ALA A 35 -5.23 6.92 39.81
CA ALA A 35 -4.95 5.99 38.73
C ALA A 35 -3.81 6.57 37.88
N ALA A 36 -2.72 5.81 37.74
CA ALA A 36 -1.63 6.18 36.86
C ALA A 36 -2.21 6.40 35.46
N ALA A 37 -1.97 7.57 34.88
CA ALA A 37 -2.38 7.86 33.52
C ALA A 37 -1.82 6.77 32.60
N ALA A 38 -2.69 6.20 31.76
CA ALA A 38 -2.24 5.27 30.73
C ALA A 38 -1.11 5.92 29.93
N PRO A 39 0.00 5.21 29.63
CA PRO A 39 1.07 5.78 28.84
C PRO A 39 0.50 6.31 27.54
N ALA A 40 0.87 7.56 27.20
CA ALA A 40 0.49 8.15 25.91
C ALA A 40 0.91 7.17 24.81
N ALA A 41 -0.01 6.89 23.87
CA ALA A 41 0.31 6.09 22.71
C ALA A 41 1.57 6.69 22.04
N PRO A 42 2.55 5.85 21.63
CA PRO A 42 3.74 6.35 20.96
C PRO A 42 3.32 7.21 19.77
N ALA A 43 3.98 8.35 19.60
CA ALA A 43 3.75 9.23 18.46
C ALA A 43 3.90 8.41 17.17
N ALA A 44 3.02 8.66 16.19
CA ALA A 44 3.14 8.01 14.91
C ALA A 44 4.54 8.27 14.33
N PRO A 45 5.26 7.23 13.91
CA PRO A 45 6.56 7.39 13.26
C PRO A 45 6.42 8.33 12.05
N VAL A 46 7.41 9.22 11.88
CA VAL A 46 7.47 10.25 10.84
C VAL A 46 8.70 10.03 9.97
N SER A 47 8.66 10.50 8.71
CA SER A 47 9.84 10.51 7.84
C SER A 47 10.99 11.27 8.51
N ASP A 48 12.17 10.65 8.49
CA ASP A 48 13.44 11.25 8.92
C ASP A 48 14.19 11.95 7.77
N GLY A 49 13.58 12.00 6.58
CA GLY A 49 14.17 12.56 5.36
C GLY A 49 15.24 11.67 4.72
N SER A 50 15.43 10.43 5.17
CA SER A 50 16.30 9.47 4.51
C SER A 50 15.78 9.13 3.11
N GLN A 51 16.69 8.86 2.19
CA GLN A 51 16.37 8.55 0.79
C GLN A 51 16.41 7.02 0.58
N ASP A 52 15.62 6.29 1.38
CA ASP A 52 15.56 4.82 1.40
C ASP A 52 15.12 4.20 0.08
N LEU A 53 14.44 4.97 -0.78
CA LEU A 53 14.13 4.59 -2.15
C LEU A 53 14.17 5.79 -3.07
N LYS A 54 15.15 5.83 -3.97
CA LYS A 54 15.25 6.79 -5.07
C LYS A 54 14.63 6.20 -6.32
N ILE A 55 13.84 7.00 -7.03
CA ILE A 55 13.18 6.62 -8.28
C ILE A 55 13.52 7.66 -9.35
N SER A 56 13.83 7.17 -10.55
CA SER A 56 13.87 7.98 -11.76
C SER A 56 13.21 7.20 -12.90
N TYR A 57 12.31 7.85 -13.62
CA TYR A 57 11.46 7.19 -14.58
C TYR A 57 11.17 8.10 -15.77
N ARG A 58 11.15 7.51 -16.96
CA ARG A 58 10.75 8.17 -18.20
C ARG A 58 9.96 7.21 -19.08
N LEU A 59 8.83 7.71 -19.60
CA LEU A 59 7.99 7.01 -20.56
C LEU A 59 7.44 7.98 -21.60
N ASN A 60 7.73 7.72 -22.86
CA ASN A 60 6.99 8.29 -23.97
C ASN A 60 5.68 7.51 -24.15
N THR A 61 4.58 8.19 -23.86
CA THR A 61 3.21 7.63 -23.93
C THR A 61 2.60 7.74 -25.33
N ALA A 62 3.24 8.46 -26.25
CA ALA A 62 2.68 8.78 -27.57
C ALA A 62 3.31 7.98 -28.71
N ALA A 63 4.51 7.43 -28.53
CA ALA A 63 5.22 6.67 -29.55
C ALA A 63 6.26 5.73 -28.93
N PRO A 64 6.72 4.69 -29.67
CA PRO A 64 7.90 3.91 -29.30
C PRO A 64 9.11 4.81 -29.09
N ASP A 65 9.88 4.56 -28.03
CA ASP A 65 11.01 5.39 -27.65
C ASP A 65 12.06 4.56 -26.88
N ALA A 66 13.27 4.48 -27.44
CA ALA A 66 14.39 3.74 -26.86
C ALA A 66 14.96 4.42 -25.60
N GLU A 67 14.63 5.69 -25.37
CA GLU A 67 15.01 6.44 -24.16
C GLU A 67 14.03 6.21 -23.00
N ASN A 68 13.04 5.33 -23.15
CA ASN A 68 12.20 4.93 -22.02
C ASN A 68 13.03 4.15 -21.01
N TYR A 69 12.83 4.45 -19.72
CA TYR A 69 13.56 3.74 -18.67
C TYR A 69 12.86 3.76 -17.32
N PHE A 70 13.29 2.82 -16.48
CA PHE A 70 13.04 2.84 -15.05
C PHE A 70 14.35 2.61 -14.27
N SER A 71 14.63 3.52 -13.34
CA SER A 71 15.71 3.41 -12.37
C SER A 71 15.16 3.43 -10.96
N PHE A 72 15.77 2.62 -10.09
CA PHE A 72 15.59 2.73 -8.66
C PHE A 72 16.84 2.29 -7.90
N ALA A 73 17.08 2.92 -6.76
CA ALA A 73 18.12 2.54 -5.81
C ALA A 73 17.62 2.80 -4.40
N GLY A 74 17.79 1.86 -3.49
CA GLY A 74 17.31 2.02 -2.11
C GLY A 74 18.23 1.38 -1.08
N ASN A 75 17.70 1.24 0.13
CA ASN A 75 18.40 0.69 1.28
C ASN A 75 18.59 -0.84 1.24
N ILE A 76 17.97 -1.54 0.29
CA ILE A 76 18.14 -2.99 0.10
C ILE A 76 19.33 -3.24 -0.83
N ARG A 77 20.40 -3.82 -0.27
CA ARG A 77 21.64 -4.11 -0.99
C ARG A 77 21.37 -4.94 -2.25
N TYR A 78 21.95 -4.53 -3.37
CA TYR A 78 21.84 -5.16 -4.69
C TYR A 78 20.45 -5.16 -5.35
N MET A 79 19.41 -4.67 -4.68
CA MET A 79 18.11 -4.43 -5.30
C MET A 79 18.12 -3.03 -5.91
N VAL A 80 18.74 -2.92 -7.09
CA VAL A 80 18.96 -1.69 -7.82
C VAL A 80 18.84 -1.95 -9.31
N ALA A 81 18.31 -0.97 -10.05
CA ALA A 81 18.38 -0.94 -11.50
C ALA A 81 18.67 0.51 -11.94
N GLU A 82 19.63 0.71 -12.82
CA GLU A 82 20.00 2.03 -13.35
C GLU A 82 19.70 2.06 -14.84
N LYS A 83 18.70 2.87 -15.21
CA LYS A 83 18.18 3.01 -16.57
C LYS A 83 17.85 1.66 -17.21
N ASP A 84 17.12 0.83 -16.49
CA ASP A 84 16.55 -0.37 -17.09
C ASP A 84 15.58 0.04 -18.19
N HIS A 85 15.47 -0.78 -19.24
CA HIS A 85 14.70 -0.54 -20.44
C HIS A 85 14.21 -1.87 -21.01
N ALA A 86 13.37 -1.81 -22.03
CA ALA A 86 12.93 -3.01 -22.74
C ALA A 86 14.10 -3.61 -23.54
N ASP A 87 14.43 -4.86 -23.28
CA ASP A 87 15.33 -5.65 -24.11
C ASP A 87 14.63 -5.99 -25.43
N ALA A 88 15.21 -5.55 -26.54
CA ALA A 88 14.61 -5.68 -27.86
C ALA A 88 14.47 -7.14 -28.34
N THR A 89 15.22 -8.08 -27.74
CA THR A 89 15.21 -9.50 -28.15
C THR A 89 14.10 -10.27 -27.44
N THR A 90 13.95 -10.03 -26.15
CA THR A 90 13.06 -10.79 -25.27
C THR A 90 11.74 -10.06 -25.00
N GLY A 91 11.69 -8.75 -25.22
CA GLY A 91 10.57 -7.88 -24.82
C GLY A 91 10.44 -7.74 -23.29
N ALA A 92 11.41 -8.25 -22.53
CA ALA A 92 11.45 -8.15 -21.08
C ALA A 92 12.33 -6.98 -20.63
N SER A 93 12.44 -6.77 -19.33
CA SER A 93 13.33 -5.74 -18.78
C SER A 93 14.79 -6.23 -18.85
N ALA A 94 15.69 -5.39 -19.38
CA ALA A 94 17.09 -5.73 -19.63
C ALA A 94 17.90 -5.98 -18.35
N LEU A 95 17.54 -5.30 -17.26
CA LEU A 95 18.21 -5.37 -15.96
C LEU A 95 17.37 -6.02 -14.85
N GLY A 96 16.20 -6.58 -15.19
CA GLY A 96 15.34 -7.30 -14.24
C GLY A 96 14.56 -6.43 -13.24
N SER A 97 14.41 -5.12 -13.47
CA SER A 97 13.63 -4.22 -12.59
C SER A 97 12.22 -4.72 -12.30
N THR A 98 11.59 -5.42 -13.25
CA THR A 98 10.26 -6.05 -13.12
C THR A 98 10.15 -6.98 -11.90
N HIS A 99 11.23 -7.69 -11.55
CA HIS A 99 11.28 -8.57 -10.39
C HIS A 99 11.95 -7.88 -9.20
N LEU A 100 13.06 -7.17 -9.42
CA LEU A 100 13.89 -6.62 -8.35
C LEU A 100 13.14 -5.57 -7.53
N PHE A 101 12.27 -4.78 -8.17
CA PHE A 101 11.50 -3.75 -7.48
C PHE A 101 10.44 -4.31 -6.51
N ASN A 102 10.07 -5.60 -6.63
CA ASN A 102 9.11 -6.21 -5.70
C ASN A 102 9.61 -6.20 -4.25
N ALA A 103 10.93 -6.14 -4.01
CA ALA A 103 11.51 -5.99 -2.68
C ALA A 103 11.12 -4.68 -1.98
N TYR A 104 10.71 -3.66 -2.75
CA TYR A 104 10.20 -2.39 -2.22
C TYR A 104 8.67 -2.29 -2.26
N LEU A 105 7.98 -3.23 -2.91
CA LEU A 105 6.52 -3.23 -2.99
C LEU A 105 5.86 -3.92 -1.81
N TYR A 106 6.56 -4.88 -1.20
CA TYR A 106 6.07 -5.69 -0.11
C TYR A 106 7.05 -5.72 1.06
N ASP A 107 6.52 -5.76 2.27
CA ASP A 107 7.33 -6.10 3.44
C ASP A 107 7.63 -7.61 3.50
N VAL A 108 8.35 -8.03 4.54
CA VAL A 108 8.77 -9.42 4.73
C VAL A 108 7.61 -10.40 4.96
N GLU A 109 6.41 -9.90 5.28
CA GLU A 109 5.18 -10.67 5.44
C GLU A 109 4.31 -10.65 4.17
N GLY A 110 4.78 -10.00 3.10
CA GLY A 110 4.05 -9.87 1.84
C GLY A 110 2.98 -8.78 1.85
N LYS A 111 2.98 -7.86 2.82
CA LYS A 111 2.04 -6.74 2.90
C LYS A 111 2.51 -5.60 2.02
N ALA A 112 1.59 -4.99 1.29
CA ALA A 112 1.93 -3.91 0.37
C ALA A 112 2.47 -2.68 1.13
N THR A 113 3.63 -2.18 0.75
CA THR A 113 4.26 -0.96 1.31
C THR A 113 4.17 0.23 0.34
N LEU A 114 3.79 -0.05 -0.92
CA LEU A 114 3.54 0.92 -2.00
C LEU A 114 2.29 0.55 -2.81
N SER A 115 1.84 1.49 -3.63
CA SER A 115 0.80 1.29 -4.64
C SER A 115 1.24 0.26 -5.70
N SER A 116 0.48 -0.81 -5.87
CA SER A 116 0.70 -1.78 -6.97
C SER A 116 0.46 -1.14 -8.35
N GLY A 117 -0.47 -0.19 -8.43
CA GLY A 117 -0.74 0.61 -9.62
C GLY A 117 0.43 1.52 -10.00
N LEU A 118 1.13 2.08 -9.01
CA LEU A 118 2.36 2.82 -9.29
C LEU A 118 3.48 1.91 -9.77
N ARG A 119 3.64 0.72 -9.16
CA ARG A 119 4.59 -0.28 -9.65
C ARG A 119 4.28 -0.70 -11.09
N GLY A 120 3.02 -0.95 -11.43
CA GLY A 120 2.61 -1.26 -12.79
C GLY A 120 2.91 -0.11 -13.77
N LEU A 121 2.74 1.14 -13.36
CA LEU A 121 3.12 2.31 -14.16
C LEU A 121 4.61 2.29 -14.49
N PHE A 122 5.48 2.09 -13.50
CA PHE A 122 6.94 2.07 -13.73
C PHE A 122 7.38 0.98 -14.69
N LEU A 123 6.65 -0.14 -14.76
CA LEU A 123 7.02 -1.21 -15.68
C LEU A 123 6.81 -0.85 -17.15
N PHE A 124 5.93 0.10 -17.49
CA PHE A 124 5.80 0.53 -18.88
C PHE A 124 7.08 1.15 -19.45
N GLY A 125 7.94 1.70 -18.59
CA GLY A 125 9.27 2.19 -18.98
C GLY A 125 10.24 1.09 -19.42
N VAL A 126 9.92 -0.18 -19.16
CA VAL A 126 10.77 -1.34 -19.46
C VAL A 126 10.06 -2.43 -20.26
N THR A 127 8.92 -2.08 -20.88
CA THR A 127 8.17 -2.96 -21.79
C THR A 127 8.07 -2.34 -23.18
N PRO A 128 7.80 -3.14 -24.23
CA PRO A 128 7.50 -2.62 -25.56
C PRO A 128 6.28 -1.67 -25.56
N TYR A 129 6.25 -0.75 -26.52
CA TYR A 129 5.20 0.26 -26.66
C TYR A 129 3.80 -0.36 -26.86
N GLU A 130 3.73 -1.54 -27.47
CA GLU A 130 2.51 -2.30 -27.70
C GLU A 130 1.77 -2.60 -26.39
N GLN A 131 2.49 -2.74 -25.27
CA GLN A 131 1.89 -2.93 -23.96
C GLN A 131 1.11 -1.69 -23.51
N ILE A 132 1.62 -0.49 -23.79
CA ILE A 132 0.95 0.80 -23.48
C ILE A 132 -0.39 0.88 -24.22
N VAL A 133 -0.40 0.49 -25.50
CA VAL A 133 -1.62 0.47 -26.32
C VAL A 133 -2.60 -0.59 -25.82
N THR A 134 -2.10 -1.80 -25.54
CA THR A 134 -2.93 -2.94 -25.10
C THR A 134 -3.60 -2.68 -23.76
N ASP A 135 -2.88 -2.05 -22.83
CA ASP A 135 -3.39 -1.69 -21.52
C ASP A 135 -4.08 -0.32 -21.48
N ASN A 136 -4.20 0.35 -22.64
CA ASN A 136 -4.85 1.65 -22.78
C ASN A 136 -4.35 2.65 -21.74
N LEU A 137 -3.03 2.79 -21.63
CA LEU A 137 -2.42 3.78 -20.76
C LEU A 137 -2.65 5.17 -21.33
N GLN A 138 -3.22 6.04 -20.51
CA GLN A 138 -3.50 7.43 -20.83
C GLN A 138 -2.90 8.30 -19.74
N ALA A 139 -2.16 9.32 -20.15
CA ALA A 139 -1.66 10.37 -19.28
C ALA A 139 -2.15 11.72 -19.78
N SER A 140 -2.65 12.56 -18.88
CA SER A 140 -3.11 13.91 -19.21
C SER A 140 -2.71 14.89 -18.12
N LYS A 141 -2.55 16.16 -18.50
CA LYS A 141 -2.23 17.27 -17.61
C LYS A 141 -3.34 18.31 -17.73
N ALA A 142 -4.02 18.57 -16.62
CA ALA A 142 -5.03 19.60 -16.53
C ALA A 142 -4.37 21.00 -16.48
N ALA A 143 -5.16 22.04 -16.79
CA ALA A 143 -4.69 23.42 -16.79
C ALA A 143 -4.19 23.91 -15.41
N ASP A 144 -4.66 23.28 -14.33
CA ASP A 144 -4.23 23.61 -12.96
C ASP A 144 -2.93 22.90 -12.53
N GLY A 145 -2.29 22.17 -13.44
CA GLY A 145 -1.04 21.44 -13.20
C GLY A 145 -1.22 20.00 -12.75
N THR A 146 -2.45 19.56 -12.44
CA THR A 146 -2.75 18.18 -12.04
C THR A 146 -2.49 17.22 -13.19
N ILE A 147 -1.71 16.16 -12.94
CA ILE A 147 -1.48 15.07 -13.90
C ILE A 147 -2.32 13.87 -13.46
N THR A 148 -3.08 13.31 -14.40
CA THR A 148 -3.82 12.05 -14.22
C THR A 148 -3.25 11.00 -15.16
N ILE A 149 -2.82 9.88 -14.58
CA ILE A 149 -2.42 8.67 -15.30
C ILE A 149 -3.42 7.57 -15.00
N GLN A 150 -3.91 6.90 -16.04
CA GLN A 150 -4.83 5.78 -15.91
C GLN A 150 -4.51 4.70 -16.94
N TYR A 151 -4.66 3.45 -16.55
CA TYR A 151 -4.39 2.30 -17.41
C TYR A 151 -5.13 1.06 -16.89
N THR A 152 -5.29 0.03 -17.71
CA THR A 152 -5.93 -1.24 -17.36
C THR A 152 -5.00 -2.40 -17.64
N HIS A 153 -4.53 -3.05 -16.57
CA HIS A 153 -3.61 -4.17 -16.68
C HIS A 153 -4.16 -5.39 -15.95
N ARG A 154 -4.17 -6.54 -16.63
CA ARG A 154 -4.62 -7.83 -16.10
C ARG A 154 -6.02 -7.78 -15.46
N GLY A 155 -6.93 -7.01 -16.07
CA GLY A 155 -8.31 -6.87 -15.59
C GLY A 155 -8.51 -5.88 -14.43
N THR A 156 -7.46 -5.15 -14.04
CA THR A 156 -7.54 -4.09 -13.03
C THR A 156 -7.27 -2.74 -13.67
N ALA A 157 -8.19 -1.80 -13.52
CA ALA A 157 -7.98 -0.42 -13.88
C ALA A 157 -7.33 0.32 -12.70
N TYR A 158 -6.36 1.18 -13.01
CA TYR A 158 -5.66 2.01 -12.04
C TYR A 158 -5.80 3.49 -12.41
N ARG A 159 -5.90 4.36 -11.41
CA ARG A 159 -5.82 5.82 -11.56
C ARG A 159 -4.85 6.40 -10.55
N ILE A 160 -3.95 7.23 -11.05
CA ILE A 160 -2.91 7.90 -10.28
C ILE A 160 -3.02 9.38 -10.59
N THR A 161 -3.21 10.19 -9.56
CA THR A 161 -3.38 11.64 -9.72
C THR A 161 -2.39 12.38 -8.82
N THR A 162 -1.70 13.36 -9.40
CA THR A 162 -0.80 14.25 -8.65
C THR A 162 -1.58 15.36 -7.93
N ASP A 163 -0.90 16.11 -7.07
CA ASP A 163 -1.37 17.45 -6.73
C ASP A 163 -1.17 18.45 -7.89
N LYS A 164 -1.59 19.70 -7.69
CA LYS A 164 -1.46 20.81 -8.67
C LYS A 164 -0.01 21.20 -8.98
N SER A 165 0.94 20.79 -8.14
CA SER A 165 2.38 20.98 -8.39
C SER A 165 3.02 19.79 -9.10
N GLY A 166 2.23 18.80 -9.51
CA GLY A 166 2.72 17.59 -10.18
C GLY A 166 3.32 16.57 -9.21
N LYS A 167 3.08 16.66 -7.90
CA LYS A 167 3.63 15.70 -6.93
C LYS A 167 2.70 14.53 -6.68
N LEU A 168 3.26 13.32 -6.71
CA LEU A 168 2.67 12.12 -6.12
C LEU A 168 3.06 12.09 -4.64
N LEU A 169 2.08 12.14 -3.75
CA LEU A 169 2.29 12.22 -2.31
C LEU A 169 2.12 10.84 -1.66
N PHE A 170 2.93 10.55 -0.65
CA PHE A 170 2.91 9.28 0.08
C PHE A 170 2.72 9.55 1.58
N PRO A 171 2.18 8.58 2.35
CA PRO A 171 1.64 7.29 1.92
C PRO A 171 0.22 7.37 1.32
N ASN A 172 -0.45 8.51 1.47
CA ASN A 172 -1.90 8.65 1.25
C ASN A 172 -2.26 9.43 -0.03
N GLY A 173 -1.44 9.34 -1.08
CA GLY A 173 -1.71 9.99 -2.35
C GLY A 173 -2.97 9.48 -3.05
N SER A 174 -3.30 10.11 -4.17
CA SER A 174 -4.47 9.74 -4.99
C SER A 174 -4.12 8.57 -5.89
N PHE A 175 -4.09 7.38 -5.30
CA PHE A 175 -3.92 6.10 -5.98
C PHE A 175 -5.18 5.27 -5.81
N GLU A 176 -5.82 4.92 -6.92
CA GLU A 176 -7.08 4.18 -6.95
C GLU A 176 -6.96 2.97 -7.87
N MET A 177 -7.74 1.95 -7.55
CA MET A 177 -7.90 0.80 -8.43
C MET A 177 -9.36 0.35 -8.47
N ARG A 178 -9.69 -0.35 -9.54
CA ARG A 178 -10.97 -1.03 -9.70
C ARG A 178 -10.79 -2.31 -10.50
N ASN A 179 -11.32 -3.42 -9.99
CA ASN A 179 -11.39 -4.64 -10.78
C ASN A 179 -12.47 -4.45 -11.85
N VAL A 180 -12.09 -4.53 -13.11
CA VAL A 180 -12.98 -4.34 -14.26
C VAL A 180 -13.05 -5.58 -15.16
N GLY A 181 -12.20 -6.57 -14.89
CA GLY A 181 -12.02 -7.75 -15.71
C GLY A 181 -11.17 -8.82 -15.05
N TYR A 182 -10.61 -9.72 -15.86
CA TYR A 182 -9.67 -10.74 -15.44
C TYR A 182 -8.74 -11.15 -16.57
N ILE A 183 -7.75 -11.99 -16.26
CA ILE A 183 -6.87 -12.66 -17.22
C ILE A 183 -6.65 -14.09 -16.76
N VAL A 184 -6.51 -15.03 -17.70
CA VAL A 184 -6.16 -16.43 -17.40
C VAL A 184 -4.76 -16.72 -17.97
N GLY A 185 -3.81 -17.04 -17.09
CA GLY A 185 -2.42 -17.26 -17.47
C GLY A 185 -1.81 -16.05 -18.19
N GLY A 186 -1.33 -16.28 -19.41
CA GLY A 186 -0.80 -15.25 -20.34
C GLY A 186 -1.75 -14.94 -21.50
N GLY A 187 -3.02 -15.37 -21.45
CA GLY A 187 -4.02 -15.04 -22.46
C GLY A 187 -4.40 -13.55 -22.45
N PRO A 188 -5.22 -13.08 -23.39
CA PRO A 188 -5.70 -11.70 -23.36
C PRO A 188 -6.53 -11.43 -22.10
N GLN A 189 -6.45 -10.22 -21.57
CA GLN A 189 -7.36 -9.78 -20.53
C GLN A 189 -8.77 -9.60 -21.08
N VAL A 190 -9.77 -10.01 -20.30
CA VAL A 190 -11.19 -9.86 -20.60
C VAL A 190 -11.76 -8.82 -19.66
N ILE A 191 -12.37 -7.78 -20.24
CA ILE A 191 -12.95 -6.65 -19.52
C ILE A 191 -14.47 -6.69 -19.63
N SER A 192 -15.15 -6.33 -18.54
CA SER A 192 -16.61 -6.24 -18.52
C SER A 192 -17.11 -5.19 -19.51
N LYS A 193 -18.18 -5.51 -20.24
CA LYS A 193 -18.81 -4.58 -21.19
C LYS A 193 -19.47 -3.36 -20.54
N ASP A 194 -19.61 -3.38 -19.21
CA ASP A 194 -19.99 -2.18 -18.45
C ASP A 194 -18.92 -1.08 -18.55
N PHE A 195 -17.65 -1.44 -18.78
CA PHE A 195 -16.51 -0.52 -18.82
C PHE A 195 -15.79 -0.47 -20.15
N SER A 196 -16.05 -1.40 -21.07
CA SER A 196 -15.34 -1.52 -22.35
C SER A 196 -16.32 -1.80 -23.49
N ALA A 197 -16.14 -1.16 -24.64
CA ALA A 197 -17.07 -1.30 -25.76
C ALA A 197 -17.01 -2.71 -26.39
N ASP A 198 -15.82 -3.29 -26.48
CA ASP A 198 -15.59 -4.60 -27.10
C ASP A 198 -15.15 -5.69 -26.11
N GLY A 199 -15.02 -5.34 -24.82
CA GLY A 199 -14.55 -6.25 -23.77
C GLY A 199 -13.03 -6.38 -23.69
N THR A 200 -12.28 -5.52 -24.39
CA THR A 200 -10.81 -5.42 -24.28
C THR A 200 -10.39 -4.19 -23.48
N ALA A 201 -9.15 -4.18 -22.99
CA ALA A 201 -8.62 -3.02 -22.28
C ALA A 201 -8.42 -1.79 -23.19
N ALA A 202 -8.08 -2.01 -24.46
CA ALA A 202 -7.88 -0.97 -25.47
C ALA A 202 -9.07 -0.01 -25.62
N THR A 203 -10.30 -0.49 -25.34
CA THR A 203 -11.53 0.30 -25.46
C THR A 203 -12.19 0.64 -24.11
N VAL A 204 -11.43 0.57 -23.01
CA VAL A 204 -11.92 0.96 -21.69
C VAL A 204 -12.32 2.44 -21.67
N ASP A 205 -13.53 2.67 -21.17
CA ASP A 205 -14.10 3.98 -20.86
C ASP A 205 -13.83 4.29 -19.38
N TYR A 206 -12.75 5.04 -19.13
CA TYR A 206 -12.36 5.40 -17.77
C TYR A 206 -13.38 6.32 -17.07
N ALA A 207 -14.24 7.04 -17.79
CA ALA A 207 -15.29 7.82 -17.14
C ALA A 207 -16.27 6.89 -16.42
N LYS A 208 -16.64 5.77 -17.04
CA LYS A 208 -17.48 4.73 -16.40
C LYS A 208 -16.74 3.97 -15.30
N VAL A 209 -15.45 3.67 -15.49
CA VAL A 209 -14.64 2.98 -14.48
C VAL A 209 -14.62 3.79 -13.18
N TRP A 210 -14.50 5.11 -13.27
CA TRP A 210 -14.38 5.98 -12.09
C TRP A 210 -15.69 6.64 -11.65
N ASP A 211 -16.81 6.27 -12.27
CA ASP A 211 -18.14 6.66 -11.81
C ASP A 211 -18.54 5.79 -10.60
N SER A 212 -18.72 6.44 -9.45
CA SER A 212 -19.09 5.81 -8.19
C SER A 212 -20.54 5.30 -8.17
N SER A 213 -21.40 5.74 -9.10
CA SER A 213 -22.76 5.24 -9.27
C SER A 213 -22.80 3.85 -9.91
N VAL A 214 -21.75 3.46 -10.64
CA VAL A 214 -21.61 2.11 -11.18
C VAL A 214 -21.18 1.19 -10.03
N ALA A 215 -22.05 0.28 -9.60
CA ALA A 215 -21.72 -0.67 -8.54
C ALA A 215 -20.78 -1.79 -9.02
N GLY A 216 -19.91 -2.28 -8.12
CA GLY A 216 -19.18 -3.55 -8.32
C GLY A 216 -20.06 -4.78 -8.09
N GLY A 217 -19.47 -5.97 -8.28
CA GLY A 217 -20.07 -7.26 -7.94
C GLY A 217 -20.80 -7.97 -9.08
N LYS A 218 -20.83 -7.39 -10.28
CA LYS A 218 -21.39 -8.03 -11.47
C LYS A 218 -20.38 -9.00 -12.08
N LEU A 219 -20.84 -10.09 -12.67
CA LEU A 219 -19.98 -10.98 -13.45
C LEU A 219 -19.34 -10.20 -14.61
N VAL A 220 -18.06 -10.47 -14.87
CA VAL A 220 -17.34 -9.84 -15.99
C VAL A 220 -17.91 -10.32 -17.33
N ASP A 221 -18.12 -11.63 -17.44
CA ASP A 221 -18.73 -12.33 -18.57
C ASP A 221 -19.44 -13.62 -18.08
N ASP A 222 -19.96 -14.42 -19.02
CA ASP A 222 -20.61 -15.71 -18.76
C ASP A 222 -19.63 -16.90 -18.70
N LYS A 223 -18.32 -16.66 -18.84
CA LYS A 223 -17.27 -17.69 -18.95
C LYS A 223 -16.46 -17.88 -17.68
N SER A 224 -16.68 -17.02 -16.68
CA SER A 224 -15.85 -16.92 -15.49
C SER A 224 -16.69 -16.55 -14.27
N ASP A 225 -16.22 -16.94 -13.08
CA ASP A 225 -16.81 -16.54 -11.80
C ASP A 225 -16.34 -15.14 -11.34
N LYS A 226 -15.47 -14.50 -12.12
CA LYS A 226 -14.85 -13.22 -11.78
C LYS A 226 -15.88 -12.09 -11.88
N LYS A 227 -15.80 -11.19 -10.90
CA LYS A 227 -16.72 -10.07 -10.74
C LYS A 227 -15.98 -8.75 -10.79
N THR A 228 -16.66 -7.72 -11.25
CA THR A 228 -16.22 -6.33 -11.16
C THR A 228 -16.13 -5.91 -9.70
N GLY A 229 -15.27 -4.93 -9.41
CA GLY A 229 -15.04 -4.39 -8.07
C GLY A 229 -15.61 -2.99 -7.89
N ASN A 230 -15.62 -2.54 -6.64
CA ASN A 230 -15.80 -1.14 -6.29
C ASN A 230 -14.48 -0.38 -6.52
N ILE A 231 -14.55 0.94 -6.59
CA ILE A 231 -13.37 1.81 -6.55
C ILE A 231 -12.80 1.73 -5.14
N VAL A 232 -11.51 1.40 -5.03
CA VAL A 232 -10.81 1.32 -3.74
C VAL A 232 -9.48 2.06 -3.82
N LYS A 233 -8.98 2.52 -2.67
CA LYS A 233 -7.62 3.06 -2.59
C LYS A 233 -6.60 1.97 -2.90
N ASN A 234 -5.58 2.32 -3.66
CA ASN A 234 -4.45 1.46 -3.98
C ASN A 234 -3.17 2.02 -3.32
N ILE A 235 -3.10 1.88 -2.00
CA ILE A 235 -2.03 2.43 -1.16
C ILE A 235 -1.39 1.32 -0.31
N ALA A 236 -0.38 1.68 0.48
CA ALA A 236 0.22 0.77 1.46
C ALA A 236 -0.83 0.15 2.38
N ALA A 237 -0.68 -1.12 2.71
CA ALA A 237 -1.53 -1.82 3.65
C ALA A 237 -1.40 -1.18 5.04
N ALA A 238 -2.52 -1.13 5.76
CA ALA A 238 -2.56 -0.54 7.10
C ALA A 238 -1.78 -1.36 8.13
N ASP A 239 -1.63 -2.67 7.88
CA ASP A 239 -0.91 -3.65 8.70
C ASP A 239 0.49 -3.97 8.16
N ALA A 240 1.01 -3.23 7.18
CA ALA A 240 2.39 -3.38 6.73
C ALA A 240 3.37 -2.89 7.81
N GLN A 241 4.53 -3.53 7.94
CA GLN A 241 5.56 -3.16 8.92
C GLN A 241 6.11 -1.74 8.72
N TYR A 242 6.08 -1.24 7.49
CA TYR A 242 6.46 0.12 7.14
C TYR A 242 5.66 0.61 5.93
N PHE A 243 5.73 1.90 5.67
CA PHE A 243 5.24 2.52 4.45
C PHE A 243 6.29 3.50 3.93
N PHE A 244 6.22 3.82 2.64
CA PHE A 244 7.02 4.92 2.11
C PHE A 244 6.31 6.25 2.32
N ASP A 245 7.07 7.26 2.72
CA ASP A 245 6.64 8.64 2.91
C ASP A 245 7.47 9.59 2.04
N GLY A 246 6.91 10.76 1.74
CA GLY A 246 7.55 11.77 0.90
C GLY A 246 6.77 12.04 -0.40
N ALA A 247 7.50 12.49 -1.43
CA ALA A 247 6.89 12.87 -2.69
C ALA A 247 7.77 12.51 -3.90
N LEU A 248 7.13 12.08 -4.99
CA LEU A 248 7.75 11.97 -6.30
C LEU A 248 7.23 13.08 -7.20
N GLN A 249 8.13 13.78 -7.89
CA GLN A 249 7.78 14.80 -8.87
C GLN A 249 7.45 14.13 -10.21
N ALA A 250 6.21 14.26 -10.65
CA ALA A 250 5.80 13.92 -12.00
C ALA A 250 5.78 15.16 -12.91
N ALA A 251 6.10 14.94 -14.18
CA ALA A 251 5.90 15.92 -15.25
C ALA A 251 5.42 15.19 -16.51
N LEU A 252 4.56 15.86 -17.29
CA LEU A 252 4.05 15.37 -18.57
C LEU A 252 4.17 16.49 -19.59
N ASP A 253 5.11 16.34 -20.51
CA ASP A 253 5.40 17.33 -21.54
C ASP A 253 5.62 16.61 -22.88
N ASN A 254 4.92 17.04 -23.93
CA ASN A 254 4.99 16.46 -25.27
C ASN A 254 4.82 14.93 -25.31
N GLY A 255 3.91 14.39 -24.50
CA GLY A 255 3.66 12.95 -24.41
C GLY A 255 4.70 12.17 -23.60
N VAL A 256 5.74 12.82 -23.08
CA VAL A 256 6.75 12.19 -22.21
C VAL A 256 6.38 12.41 -20.75
N LEU A 257 6.07 11.31 -20.06
CA LEU A 257 5.87 11.25 -18.62
C LEU A 257 7.21 10.99 -17.94
N THR A 258 7.57 11.81 -16.96
CA THR A 258 8.71 11.56 -16.08
C THR A 258 8.24 11.54 -14.63
N ILE A 259 8.87 10.70 -13.80
CA ILE A 259 8.61 10.62 -12.36
C ILE A 259 9.94 10.47 -11.64
N ASN A 260 10.29 11.42 -10.77
CA ASN A 260 11.58 11.45 -10.10
C ASN A 260 11.44 11.85 -8.63
N GLY A 261 12.26 11.27 -7.77
CA GLY A 261 12.30 11.67 -6.37
C GLY A 261 12.90 10.62 -5.47
N ALA A 262 12.76 10.84 -4.17
CA ALA A 262 13.16 9.91 -3.14
C ALA A 262 12.07 9.79 -2.09
N LEU A 263 11.94 8.60 -1.52
CA LEU A 263 11.01 8.26 -0.47
C LEU A 263 11.78 7.73 0.73
N THR A 264 11.20 7.95 1.91
CA THR A 264 11.69 7.47 3.20
C THR A 264 10.84 6.27 3.64
N ALA A 265 11.45 5.21 4.14
CA ALA A 265 10.72 4.13 4.79
C ALA A 265 10.41 4.52 6.23
N VAL A 266 9.13 4.55 6.57
CA VAL A 266 8.64 4.89 7.91
C VAL A 266 8.00 3.65 8.51
N HIS A 267 8.56 3.17 9.62
CA HIS A 267 8.00 2.02 10.37
C HIS A 267 6.55 2.30 10.76
N ARG A 268 5.73 1.28 11.02
CA ARG A 268 4.39 1.46 11.61
C ARG A 268 4.35 1.15 13.09
#